data_AF-A0A7C6A7J4-F1
#
_entry.id   AF-A0A7C6A7J4-F1
#
_cell.length_a   1.000
_cell.length_b   1.000
_cell.length_c   1.000
_cell.angle_alpha   90.00
_cell.angle_beta   90.00
_cell.angle_gamma   90.00
#
_symmetry.space_group_name_H-M   'P 1'
#
loop_
_entity.id
_entity.type
_entity.pdbx_description
1 polymer ?
#
loop_
_entity_poly.entity_id
_entity_poly.type
_entity_poly.pdbx_seq_one_letter_code
_entity_poly.pdbx_strand_id
1 'polypeptide(L)'
;MDFFVAVLPILIVLVGMLVFNRSGTFVSIFGWLFCVVVAVYYFKTPLSVTMGATLMGIIKALGISLAVVFTMFLIFLMNETKALSKIIDYIKGITSNKEEQTLFLGMGFGSLSTALGMVTPAMFPPIFRLLGFSPVAAIAISILCYDPLTSFALFSIPITLPAKVAMSFGIKPPGIDSLS
;
A
#
# COMPACT_ATOMS: atom_id res chain seq x y z
N MET A 1 -22.60 16.03 -11.98
CA MET A 1 -22.41 15.02 -13.04
C MET A 1 -20.95 14.60 -13.14
N ASP A 2 -20.01 15.55 -13.12
CA ASP A 2 -18.57 15.28 -13.30
C ASP A 2 -17.94 14.37 -12.26
N PHE A 3 -18.40 14.44 -11.01
CA PHE A 3 -17.91 13.56 -9.94
C PHE A 3 -18.12 12.07 -10.24
N PHE A 4 -19.32 11.69 -10.71
CA PHE A 4 -19.64 10.30 -11.01
C PHE A 4 -18.80 9.77 -12.18
N VAL A 5 -18.54 10.62 -13.17
CA VAL A 5 -17.69 10.28 -14.32
C VAL A 5 -16.22 10.15 -13.91
N ALA A 6 -15.74 11.00 -13.00
CA ALA A 6 -14.38 10.93 -12.46
C ALA A 6 -14.13 9.66 -11.62
N VAL A 7 -15.14 9.18 -10.90
CA VAL A 7 -15.03 7.98 -10.04
C VAL A 7 -15.20 6.67 -10.83
N LEU A 8 -15.77 6.73 -12.03
CA LEU A 8 -16.09 5.55 -12.85
C LEU A 8 -14.89 4.63 -13.14
N PRO A 9 -13.68 5.13 -13.48
CA PRO A 9 -12.52 4.27 -13.70
C PRO A 9 -12.17 3.44 -12.46
N ILE A 10 -12.32 4.01 -11.26
CA ILE A 10 -12.05 3.32 -9.99
C ILE A 10 -13.10 2.23 -9.75
N LEU A 11 -14.38 2.53 -10.02
CA LEU A 11 -15.47 1.56 -9.88
C LEU A 11 -15.30 0.36 -10.83
N ILE A 12 -14.87 0.60 -12.07
CA ILE A 12 -14.58 -0.48 -13.03
C ILE A 12 -13.49 -1.39 -12.46
N VAL A 13 -12.44 -0.83 -11.86
CA VAL A 13 -11.37 -1.62 -11.26
C VAL A 13 -11.87 -2.45 -10.07
N LEU A 14 -12.63 -1.84 -9.17
CA LEU A 14 -13.19 -2.53 -8.01
C LEU A 14 -14.16 -3.64 -8.41
N VAL A 15 -15.08 -3.37 -9.33
CA VAL A 15 -16.03 -4.39 -9.82
C VAL A 15 -15.29 -5.49 -10.58
N GLY A 16 -14.31 -5.14 -11.41
CA GLY A 16 -13.43 -6.07 -12.10
C GLY A 16 -12.72 -7.05 -11.17
N MET A 17 -12.24 -6.55 -10.02
CA MET A 17 -11.55 -7.37 -9.03
C MET A 17 -12.51 -8.18 -8.17
N LEU A 18 -13.56 -7.56 -7.61
CA LEU A 18 -14.44 -8.17 -6.61
C LEU A 18 -15.49 -9.12 -7.22
N VAL A 19 -16.07 -8.75 -8.37
CA VAL A 19 -17.17 -9.52 -8.98
C VAL A 19 -16.61 -10.55 -9.96
N PHE A 20 -15.69 -10.13 -10.82
CA PHE A 20 -15.15 -11.00 -11.87
C PHE A 20 -13.91 -11.80 -11.45
N ASN A 21 -13.41 -11.61 -10.22
CA ASN A 21 -12.22 -12.29 -9.67
C ASN A 21 -11.02 -12.28 -10.62
N ARG A 22 -10.86 -11.20 -11.40
CA ARG A 22 -9.75 -11.06 -12.35
C ARG A 22 -8.52 -10.52 -11.65
N SER A 23 -7.35 -10.90 -12.15
CA SER A 23 -6.06 -10.40 -11.64
C SER A 23 -6.03 -8.88 -11.64
N GLY A 24 -5.59 -8.29 -10.52
CA GLY A 24 -5.48 -6.84 -10.35
C GLY A 24 -4.67 -6.18 -11.46
N THR A 25 -3.61 -6.83 -11.96
CA THR A 25 -2.82 -6.34 -13.10
C THR A 25 -3.65 -6.20 -14.37
N PHE A 26 -4.46 -7.22 -14.68
CA PHE A 26 -5.31 -7.22 -15.87
C PHE A 26 -6.33 -6.09 -15.79
N VAL A 27 -7.06 -6.01 -14.68
CA VAL A 27 -8.12 -5.02 -14.48
C VAL A 27 -7.54 -3.59 -14.43
N SER A 28 -6.35 -3.41 -13.86
CA SER A 28 -5.68 -2.10 -13.80
C SER A 28 -5.35 -1.54 -15.19
N ILE A 29 -4.99 -2.39 -16.16
CA ILE A 29 -4.73 -1.96 -17.54
C ILE A 29 -6.02 -1.42 -18.18
N PHE A 30 -7.14 -2.12 -18.00
CA PHE A 30 -8.44 -1.64 -18.49
C PHE A 30 -8.88 -0.36 -17.79
N GLY A 31 -8.70 -0.28 -16.46
CA GLY A 31 -9.00 0.93 -15.69
C GLY A 31 -8.18 2.12 -16.14
N TRP A 32 -6.89 1.94 -16.42
CA TRP A 32 -6.02 2.98 -16.98
C TRP A 32 -6.48 3.41 -18.38
N LEU A 33 -6.73 2.47 -19.29
CA LEU A 33 -7.21 2.78 -20.63
C LEU A 33 -8.51 3.58 -20.60
N PHE A 34 -9.44 3.15 -19.73
CA PHE A 34 -10.70 3.83 -19.54
C PHE A 34 -10.52 5.23 -18.93
N CYS A 35 -9.60 5.39 -17.96
CA CYS A 35 -9.23 6.68 -17.39
C CYS A 35 -8.71 7.65 -18.45
N VAL A 36 -7.85 7.18 -19.37
CA VAL A 36 -7.33 7.98 -20.48
C VAL A 36 -8.46 8.44 -21.41
N VAL A 37 -9.38 7.54 -21.76
CA VAL A 37 -10.54 7.86 -22.61
C VAL A 37 -11.41 8.93 -21.93
N VAL A 38 -11.76 8.75 -20.67
CA VAL A 38 -12.59 9.71 -19.94
C VAL A 38 -11.89 11.07 -19.79
N ALA A 39 -10.59 11.08 -19.48
CA ALA A 39 -9.82 12.32 -19.34
C ALA A 39 -9.77 13.15 -20.63
N VAL A 40 -9.58 12.50 -21.78
CA VAL A 40 -9.45 13.17 -23.09
C VAL A 40 -10.82 13.55 -23.65
N TYR A 41 -11.80 12.65 -23.64
CA TYR A 41 -13.09 12.89 -24.31
C TYR A 41 -14.10 13.64 -23.45
N TYR A 42 -14.18 13.37 -22.15
CA TYR A 42 -15.16 14.01 -21.26
C TYR A 42 -14.60 15.29 -20.62
N PHE A 43 -13.40 15.22 -20.04
CA PHE A 43 -12.76 16.36 -19.38
C PHE A 43 -11.97 17.26 -20.34
N LYS A 44 -11.88 16.90 -21.63
CA LYS A 44 -11.15 17.65 -22.66
C LYS A 44 -9.70 17.96 -22.27
N THR A 45 -9.07 17.06 -21.52
CA THR A 45 -7.68 17.24 -21.08
C THR A 45 -6.74 17.05 -22.27
N PRO A 46 -5.76 17.95 -22.51
CA PRO A 46 -4.79 17.78 -23.57
C PRO A 46 -4.04 16.44 -23.45
N LEU A 47 -3.87 15.74 -24.56
CA LEU A 47 -3.22 14.43 -24.57
C LEU A 47 -1.81 14.47 -23.97
N SER A 48 -1.09 15.58 -24.14
CA SER A 48 0.23 15.81 -23.54
C SER A 48 0.21 15.73 -22.00
N VAL A 49 -0.84 16.26 -21.37
CA VAL A 49 -1.02 16.20 -19.91
C VAL A 49 -1.37 14.79 -19.47
N THR A 50 -2.26 14.10 -20.20
CA THR A 50 -2.66 12.71 -19.87
C THR A 50 -1.49 11.73 -19.99
N MET A 51 -0.66 11.87 -21.03
CA MET A 51 0.55 11.07 -21.19
C MET A 51 1.61 11.42 -20.15
N GLY A 52 1.80 12.71 -19.85
CA GLY A 52 2.69 13.17 -18.78
C GLY A 52 2.28 12.61 -17.40
N ALA A 53 0.99 12.60 -17.09
CA ALA A 53 0.45 12.01 -15.88
C ALA A 53 0.68 10.49 -15.81
N THR A 54 0.54 9.79 -16.94
CA THR A 54 0.83 8.36 -17.03
C THR A 54 2.32 8.08 -16.76
N LEU A 55 3.22 8.84 -17.38
CA LEU A 55 4.67 8.72 -17.16
C LEU A 55 5.05 8.99 -15.70
N MET A 56 4.48 10.05 -15.12
CA MET A 56 4.68 10.35 -13.70
C MET A 56 4.17 9.21 -12.80
N GLY A 57 3.03 8.62 -13.16
CA GLY A 57 2.49 7.44 -12.48
C GLY A 57 3.46 6.25 -12.51
N ILE A 58 4.05 5.96 -13.68
CA ILE A 58 5.05 4.90 -13.84
C ILE A 58 6.26 5.18 -12.96
N ILE A 59 6.83 6.39 -13.03
CA ILE A 59 8.01 6.77 -12.23
C ILE A 59 7.72 6.64 -10.73
N LYS A 60 6.55 7.09 -10.26
CA LYS A 60 6.14 6.94 -8.86
C LYS A 60 5.98 5.47 -8.46
N ALA A 61 5.46 4.63 -9.35
CA ALA A 61 5.28 3.20 -9.10
C ALA A 61 6.60 2.44 -9.00
N LEU A 62 7.69 2.93 -9.63
CA LEU A 62 9.01 2.29 -9.55
C LEU A 62 9.52 2.21 -8.11
N GLY A 63 9.33 3.27 -7.31
CA GLY A 63 9.78 3.29 -5.91
C GLY A 63 9.16 2.15 -5.09
N ILE A 64 7.85 1.99 -5.18
CA ILE A 64 7.12 0.92 -4.48
C ILE A 64 7.51 -0.45 -5.05
N SER A 65 7.61 -0.58 -6.37
CA SER A 65 7.95 -1.84 -7.04
C SER A 65 9.33 -2.33 -6.62
N LEU A 66 10.32 -1.43 -6.60
CA LEU A 66 11.69 -1.73 -6.18
C LEU A 66 11.72 -2.14 -4.70
N ALA A 67 11.00 -1.41 -3.85
CA ALA A 67 10.93 -1.71 -2.42
C ALA A 67 10.32 -3.10 -2.17
N VAL A 68 9.28 -3.51 -2.91
CA VAL A 68 8.70 -4.86 -2.84
C VAL A 68 9.72 -5.93 -3.26
N VAL A 69 10.41 -5.72 -4.38
CA VAL A 69 11.42 -6.67 -4.90
C VAL A 69 12.56 -6.87 -3.90
N PHE A 70 13.13 -5.79 -3.37
CA PHE A 70 14.18 -5.89 -2.36
C PHE A 70 13.68 -6.49 -1.04
N THR A 71 12.46 -6.17 -0.61
CA THR A 71 11.85 -6.79 0.57
C THR A 71 11.74 -8.31 0.40
N MET A 72 11.23 -8.77 -0.75
CA MET A 72 11.19 -10.20 -1.06
C MET A 72 12.59 -10.83 -1.09
N PHE A 73 13.55 -10.18 -1.73
CA PHE A 73 14.94 -10.65 -1.78
C PHE A 73 15.54 -10.82 -0.38
N LEU A 74 15.38 -9.82 0.49
CA LEU A 74 15.88 -9.87 1.87
C LEU A 74 15.19 -10.96 2.68
N ILE A 75 13.88 -11.18 2.49
CA ILE A 75 13.16 -12.26 3.15
C ILE A 75 13.66 -13.63 2.70
N PHE A 76 13.88 -13.83 1.40
CA PHE A 76 14.46 -15.08 0.90
C PHE A 76 15.88 -15.29 1.44
N LEU A 77 16.70 -14.24 1.51
CA LEU A 77 18.03 -14.30 2.12
C LEU A 77 17.96 -14.67 3.62
N MET A 78 17.03 -14.07 4.37
CA MET A 78 16.80 -14.39 5.78
C MET A 78 16.27 -15.80 5.99
N ASN A 79 15.51 -16.33 5.02
CA ASN A 79 15.03 -17.70 5.03
C ASN A 79 16.18 -18.70 4.81
N GLU A 80 17.05 -18.46 3.84
CA GLU A 80 18.24 -19.31 3.58
C GLU A 80 19.24 -19.30 4.75
N THR A 81 19.44 -18.14 5.38
CA THR A 81 20.32 -18.01 6.57
C THR A 81 19.68 -18.57 7.86
N LYS A 82 18.43 -19.05 7.81
CA LYS A 82 17.62 -19.47 8.96
C LYS A 82 17.43 -18.38 10.03
N ALA A 83 17.78 -17.13 9.72
CA ALA A 83 17.57 -15.99 10.61
C ALA A 83 16.07 -15.75 10.82
N LEU A 84 15.27 -15.94 9.77
CA LEU A 84 13.82 -15.77 9.82
C LEU A 84 13.17 -16.78 10.78
N SER A 85 13.61 -18.04 10.76
CA SER A 85 13.13 -19.07 11.69
C SER A 85 13.42 -18.73 13.15
N LYS A 86 14.62 -18.21 13.45
CA LYS A 86 14.96 -17.79 14.82
C LYS A 86 14.04 -16.67 15.32
N ILE A 87 13.78 -15.65 14.48
CA ILE A 87 12.86 -14.56 14.83
C ILE A 87 11.46 -15.11 15.13
N ILE A 88 11.00 -16.05 14.32
CA ILE A 88 9.70 -16.71 14.50
C ILE A 88 9.65 -17.50 15.82
N ASP A 89 10.71 -18.22 16.16
CA ASP A 89 10.78 -18.98 17.42
C ASP A 89 10.76 -18.04 18.64
N TYR A 90 11.41 -16.88 18.56
CA TYR A 90 11.29 -15.84 19.59
C TYR A 90 9.85 -15.32 19.72
N ILE A 91 9.17 -15.05 18.61
CA ILE A 91 7.77 -14.58 18.62
C ILE A 91 6.86 -15.65 19.24
N LYS A 92 7.04 -16.93 18.89
CA LYS A 92 6.32 -18.06 19.49
C LYS A 92 6.59 -18.21 20.99
N GLY A 93 7.75 -17.78 21.47
CA GLY A 93 8.06 -17.74 22.90
C GLY A 93 7.32 -16.64 23.67
N ILE A 94 6.93 -15.55 23.00
CA ILE A 94 6.22 -14.40 23.60
C ILE A 94 4.70 -14.57 23.55
N THR A 95 4.20 -15.27 22.53
CA THR A 95 2.77 -15.37 22.21
C THR A 95 2.26 -16.77 22.42
N SER A 96 1.06 -16.91 23.00
CA SER A 96 0.51 -18.23 23.36
C SER A 96 -0.39 -18.79 22.26
N ASN A 97 -1.15 -17.92 21.59
CA ASN A 97 -2.19 -18.30 20.62
C ASN A 97 -1.93 -17.72 19.21
N LYS A 98 -2.58 -18.28 18.18
CA LYS A 98 -2.43 -17.82 16.78
C LYS A 98 -2.99 -16.41 16.56
N GLU A 99 -4.01 -16.05 17.33
CA GLU A 99 -4.65 -14.73 17.34
C GLU A 99 -3.68 -13.70 17.91
N GLU A 100 -3.02 -14.01 19.02
CA GLU A 100 -1.99 -13.16 19.62
C GLU A 100 -0.78 -13.00 18.71
N GLN A 101 -0.30 -14.08 18.07
CA GLN A 101 0.75 -14.02 17.06
C GLN A 101 0.40 -13.06 15.93
N THR A 102 -0.85 -13.17 15.46
CA THR A 102 -1.36 -12.34 14.37
C THR A 102 -1.43 -10.88 14.76
N LEU A 103 -1.96 -10.55 15.94
CA LEU A 103 -2.07 -9.18 16.42
C LEU A 103 -0.68 -8.58 16.73
N PHE A 104 0.16 -9.33 17.43
CA PHE A 104 1.49 -8.89 17.82
C PHE A 104 2.38 -8.63 16.59
N LEU A 105 2.43 -9.57 15.65
CA LEU A 105 3.22 -9.44 14.44
C LEU A 105 2.59 -8.47 13.44
N GLY A 106 1.31 -8.70 13.12
CA GLY A 106 0.61 -7.98 12.06
C GLY A 106 0.31 -6.53 12.41
N MET A 107 -0.26 -6.28 13.59
CA MET A 107 -0.65 -4.94 14.01
C MET A 107 0.48 -4.24 14.78
N GLY A 108 1.10 -4.91 15.75
CA GLY A 108 2.17 -4.31 16.57
C GLY A 108 3.46 -4.08 15.78
N PHE A 109 4.15 -5.16 15.42
CA PHE A 109 5.40 -5.08 14.66
C PHE A 109 5.19 -4.50 13.26
N GLY A 110 4.05 -4.76 12.62
CA GLY A 110 3.69 -4.15 11.33
C GLY A 110 3.64 -2.64 11.38
N SER A 111 3.07 -2.07 12.44
CA SER A 111 3.01 -0.61 12.63
C SER A 111 4.37 0.01 12.82
N LEU A 112 5.21 -0.62 13.64
CA LEU A 112 6.60 -0.22 13.79
C LEU A 112 7.34 -0.29 12.45
N SER A 113 7.19 -1.39 11.72
CA SER A 113 7.87 -1.62 10.45
C SER A 113 7.45 -0.61 9.38
N THR A 114 6.16 -0.30 9.30
CA THR A 114 5.64 0.70 8.35
C THR A 114 6.13 2.10 8.71
N ALA A 115 6.21 2.45 10.00
CA ALA A 115 6.79 3.72 10.44
C ALA A 115 8.28 3.85 10.08
N LEU A 116 9.00 2.73 9.99
CA LEU A 116 10.39 2.68 9.50
C LEU A 116 10.49 2.70 7.96
N GLY A 117 9.38 2.79 7.24
CA GLY A 117 9.34 2.81 5.77
C GLY A 117 9.43 1.43 5.11
N MET A 118 9.21 0.35 5.86
CA MET A 118 9.22 -1.01 5.32
C MET A 118 7.94 -1.32 4.53
N VAL A 119 8.04 -2.14 3.49
CA VAL A 119 6.90 -2.65 2.72
C VAL A 119 6.25 -3.85 3.44
N THR A 120 5.58 -3.55 4.54
CA THR A 120 4.96 -4.53 5.43
C THR A 120 3.99 -5.52 4.76
N PRO A 121 3.13 -5.14 3.79
CA PRO A 121 2.21 -6.07 3.12
C PRO A 121 2.92 -7.20 2.37
N ALA A 122 4.08 -6.91 1.78
CA ALA A 122 4.87 -7.91 1.07
C ALA A 122 5.50 -8.89 2.05
N MET A 123 5.93 -8.39 3.21
CA MET A 123 6.68 -9.19 4.18
C MET A 123 5.85 -10.24 4.92
N PHE A 124 4.59 -9.94 5.24
CA PHE A 124 3.80 -10.79 6.13
C PHE A 124 3.37 -12.16 5.59
N PRO A 125 2.96 -12.32 4.31
CA PRO A 125 2.56 -13.62 3.79
C PRO A 125 3.60 -14.75 4.00
N PRO A 126 4.91 -14.57 3.69
CA PRO A 126 5.89 -15.61 3.96
C PRO A 126 6.13 -15.85 5.46
N ILE A 127 6.07 -14.83 6.31
CA ILE A 127 6.23 -14.99 7.77
C ILE A 127 5.08 -15.80 8.36
N PHE A 128 3.83 -15.46 8.01
CA PHE A 128 2.67 -16.22 8.46
C PHE A 128 2.68 -17.66 7.93
N ARG A 129 3.22 -17.88 6.72
CA ARG A 129 3.42 -19.25 6.22
C ARG A 129 4.38 -20.07 7.09
N LEU A 130 5.48 -19.47 7.53
CA LEU A 130 6.44 -20.11 8.43
C LEU A 130 5.90 -20.30 9.85
N LEU A 131 4.96 -19.45 10.29
CA LEU A 131 4.20 -19.63 11.54
C LEU A 131 3.19 -20.79 11.47
N GLY A 132 2.95 -21.36 10.28
CA GLY A 132 2.07 -22.52 10.09
C GLY A 132 0.64 -22.17 9.64
N PHE A 133 0.42 -20.95 9.14
CA PHE A 133 -0.86 -20.59 8.50
C PHE A 133 -0.95 -21.18 7.07
N SER A 134 -2.18 -21.40 6.60
CA SER A 134 -2.40 -21.77 5.19
C SER A 134 -2.04 -20.58 4.26
N PRO A 135 -1.72 -20.82 2.97
CA PRO A 135 -1.45 -19.73 2.01
C PRO A 135 -2.55 -18.67 1.97
N VAL A 136 -3.80 -19.12 1.95
CA VAL A 136 -4.96 -18.21 1.89
C VAL A 136 -5.09 -17.43 3.20
N ALA A 137 -4.96 -18.10 4.35
CA ALA A 137 -5.05 -17.43 5.65
C ALA A 137 -3.90 -16.42 5.85
N ALA A 138 -2.68 -16.77 5.46
CA ALA A 138 -1.52 -15.88 5.55
C ALA A 138 -1.75 -14.59 4.75
N ILE A 139 -2.28 -14.69 3.53
CA ILE A 139 -2.60 -13.52 2.70
C ILE A 139 -3.75 -12.72 3.31
N ALA A 140 -4.85 -13.37 3.68
CA ALA A 140 -6.03 -12.70 4.24
C ALA A 140 -5.69 -11.95 5.54
N ILE A 141 -4.98 -12.59 6.45
CA ILE A 141 -4.52 -12.01 7.71
C ILE A 141 -3.57 -10.83 7.43
N SER A 142 -2.62 -10.97 6.50
CA SER A 142 -1.70 -9.89 6.15
C SER A 142 -2.45 -8.63 5.66
N ILE A 143 -3.50 -8.82 4.86
CA ILE A 143 -4.34 -7.72 4.36
C ILE A 143 -5.14 -7.09 5.49
N LEU A 144 -5.78 -7.90 6.34
CA LEU A 144 -6.56 -7.41 7.49
C LEU A 144 -5.69 -6.64 8.49
N CYS A 145 -4.48 -7.13 8.77
CA CYS A 145 -3.54 -6.45 9.63
C CYS A 145 -3.02 -5.15 9.01
N TYR A 146 -3.00 -5.03 7.67
CA TYR A 146 -2.51 -3.84 6.97
C TYR A 146 -3.52 -2.69 6.90
N ASP A 147 -4.81 -2.99 6.85
CA ASP A 147 -5.90 -2.01 6.75
C ASP A 147 -5.89 -0.87 7.80
N PRO A 148 -5.66 -1.12 9.10
CA PRO A 148 -5.56 -0.03 10.07
C PRO A 148 -4.37 0.89 9.78
N LEU A 149 -3.24 0.37 9.27
CA LEU A 149 -2.04 1.18 9.01
C LEU A 149 -2.27 2.19 7.89
N THR A 150 -2.93 1.77 6.82
CA THR A 150 -3.29 2.67 5.71
C THR A 150 -4.32 3.69 6.14
N SER A 151 -5.29 3.31 6.96
CA SER A 151 -6.31 4.22 7.49
C SER A 151 -5.67 5.35 8.30
N PHE A 152 -4.74 5.05 9.21
CA PHE A 152 -4.01 6.08 9.96
C PHE A 152 -3.08 6.92 9.07
N ALA A 153 -2.42 6.31 8.08
CA ALA A 153 -1.57 7.04 7.14
C ALA A 153 -2.37 8.01 6.25
N LEU A 154 -3.55 7.59 5.77
CA LEU A 154 -4.44 8.42 4.95
C LEU A 154 -5.01 9.60 5.74
N PHE A 155 -5.21 9.45 7.05
CA PHE A 155 -5.67 10.54 7.93
C PHE A 155 -4.67 11.71 8.03
N SER A 156 -3.39 11.46 7.72
CA SER A 156 -2.37 12.51 7.64
C SER A 156 -2.50 13.39 6.40
N ILE A 157 -3.18 12.94 5.33
CA ILE A 157 -3.30 13.69 4.07
C ILE A 157 -4.15 14.96 4.25
N PRO A 158 -5.35 14.91 4.87
CA PRO A 158 -6.13 16.11 5.20
C PRO A 158 -5.43 17.12 6.10
N ILE A 159 -4.35 16.74 6.79
CA ILE A 159 -3.58 17.63 7.68
C ILE A 159 -2.40 18.24 6.94
N THR A 160 -1.61 17.41 6.27
CA THR A 160 -0.37 17.82 5.60
C THR A 160 -0.61 18.70 4.39
N LEU A 161 -1.69 18.46 3.63
CA LEU A 161 -1.97 19.21 2.41
C LEU A 161 -2.40 20.66 2.70
N PRO A 162 -3.36 20.95 3.60
CA PRO A 162 -3.68 22.32 3.98
C PRO A 162 -2.52 23.01 4.69
N ALA A 163 -1.74 22.29 5.51
CA ALA A 163 -0.55 22.85 6.16
C ALA A 163 0.50 23.32 5.14
N LYS A 164 0.76 22.52 4.11
CA LYS A 164 1.69 22.88 3.02
C LYS A 164 1.19 24.09 2.23
N VAL A 165 -0.12 24.16 1.97
CA VAL A 165 -0.75 25.30 1.31
C VAL A 165 -0.67 26.55 2.19
N ALA A 166 -1.00 26.47 3.48
CA ALA A 166 -0.91 27.57 4.43
C ALA A 166 0.53 28.13 4.55
N MET A 167 1.53 27.24 4.61
CA MET A 167 2.94 27.64 4.59
C MET A 167 3.33 28.36 3.29
N SER A 168 2.79 27.94 2.13
CA SER A 168 3.02 28.63 0.85
C SER A 168 2.43 30.05 0.81
N PHE A 169 1.41 30.33 1.64
CA PHE A 169 0.81 31.66 1.82
C PHE A 169 1.45 32.46 2.97
N GLY A 170 2.56 32.00 3.55
CA GLY A 170 3.27 32.71 4.62
C GLY A 170 2.63 32.57 6.01
N ILE A 171 1.60 31.75 6.16
CA ILE A 171 0.99 31.43 7.46
C ILE A 171 1.86 30.36 8.11
N LYS A 172 2.76 30.77 9.01
CA LYS A 172 3.58 29.89 9.83
C LYS A 172 2.96 29.71 11.21
N PRO A 173 2.17 28.65 11.45
CA PRO A 173 1.75 28.33 12.81
C PRO A 173 2.98 27.97 13.67
N PRO A 174 3.06 28.46 14.92
CA PRO A 174 4.20 28.19 15.80
C PRO A 174 4.35 26.69 16.06
N GLY A 175 5.55 26.15 15.83
CA GLY A 175 5.92 24.75 16.14
C GLY A 175 6.00 23.78 14.95
N ILE A 176 5.87 24.23 13.69
CA ILE A 176 5.85 23.37 12.48
C ILE A 176 6.90 23.81 11.44
N ASP A 177 8.07 24.28 11.87
CA ASP A 177 9.11 24.80 10.95
C ASP A 177 9.91 23.70 10.21
N SER A 178 9.75 22.42 10.57
CA SER A 178 10.66 21.34 10.13
C SER A 178 10.02 20.18 9.35
N LEU A 179 8.77 20.29 8.90
CA LEU A 179 8.17 19.27 8.02
C LEU A 179 8.54 19.54 6.55
N SER A 180 9.79 19.26 6.22
CA SER A 180 10.32 19.20 4.85
C SER A 180 9.99 17.88 4.15
#